data_AF-A0A379DAU8-F1
#
_entry.id   AF-A0A379DAU8-F1
#
_cell.length_a   1.000
_cell.length_b   1.000
_cell.length_c   1.000
_cell.angle_alpha   90.00
_cell.angle_beta   90.00
_cell.angle_gamma   90.00
#
_symmetry.space_group_name_H-M   'P 1'
#
loop_
_entity.id
_entity.type
_entity.pdbx_description
1 polymer ?
#
loop_
_entity_poly.entity_id
_entity_poly.type
_entity_poly.pdbx_seq_one_letter_code
_entity_poly.pdbx_strand_id
1 'polypeptide(L)'
;MLKKIISVMFLVIFFNTNVEAKVINVTVPKYNVTVNSVVMDKEKNKYPPLSYNGITYFPMTYDNAMALGILINWNNAERTLYLDRGAGFGNIPIKPFDSEKENGKLYSVKIIPFDVVINGKKIDKKELKKYPLFVFRDITYLPMTWSIFHDELDYDVSFNHKDGLVMKAALRHMSFPTTGMEEIVFDGGRVSYTAGKPLSAYSIIISTKSGELSLGEDIRSKYFKNFRNFQPPGVLGYYLLNPDKRVEAKPYVKGYILYMPFGYASDFNVSSDGGILTLNSNKVRNVILKYNVNTGAFIGEDEVGKDTVNKIYKN
;
A
#
# COMPACT_ATOMS: atom_id res chain seq x y z
N MET A 1 -14.32 27.99 21.08
CA MET A 1 -13.04 27.35 21.44
C MET A 1 -12.76 26.25 20.43
N LEU A 2 -11.85 26.53 19.49
CA LEU A 2 -11.61 25.75 18.28
C LEU A 2 -10.65 24.59 18.60
N LYS A 3 -11.13 23.34 18.48
CA LYS A 3 -10.30 22.14 18.63
C LYS A 3 -9.31 22.06 17.46
N LYS A 4 -8.04 22.34 17.73
CA LYS A 4 -6.93 22.04 16.81
C LYS A 4 -6.83 20.52 16.65
N ILE A 5 -7.24 20.02 15.49
CA ILE A 5 -6.91 18.67 15.04
C ILE A 5 -5.40 18.66 14.78
N ILE A 6 -4.68 17.85 15.54
CA ILE A 6 -3.26 17.61 15.34
C ILE A 6 -3.14 16.79 14.05
N SER A 7 -2.89 17.50 12.94
CA SER A 7 -2.37 16.90 11.72
C SER A 7 -0.95 16.44 12.04
N VAL A 8 -0.71 15.12 11.97
CA VAL A 8 0.63 14.55 12.13
C VAL A 8 1.44 14.94 10.89
N MET A 9 2.08 16.10 11.00
CA MET A 9 3.00 16.66 10.01
C MET A 9 4.33 15.93 10.18
N PHE A 10 4.66 15.01 9.26
CA PHE A 10 6.01 14.44 9.19
C PHE A 10 6.97 15.55 8.75
N LEU A 11 7.58 16.23 9.71
CA LEU A 11 8.65 17.19 9.49
C LEU A 11 9.94 16.39 9.18
N VAL A 12 10.25 16.22 7.90
CA VAL A 12 11.48 15.57 7.45
C VAL A 12 12.62 16.60 7.53
N ILE A 13 13.47 16.48 8.55
CA ILE A 13 14.70 17.27 8.66
C ILE A 13 15.74 16.65 7.72
N PHE A 14 16.05 17.34 6.62
CA PHE A 14 17.12 16.96 5.71
C PHE A 14 18.49 17.22 6.37
N PHE A 15 19.22 16.17 6.74
CA PHE A 15 20.66 16.30 6.95
C PHE A 15 21.33 16.51 5.58
N ASN A 16 21.93 17.69 5.40
CA ASN A 16 22.55 18.14 4.16
C ASN A 16 23.88 17.41 3.91
N THR A 17 23.91 16.54 2.90
CA THR A 17 25.10 16.36 2.07
C THR A 17 24.92 17.27 0.86
N ASN A 18 25.84 18.22 0.65
CA ASN A 18 25.81 19.19 -0.46
C ASN A 18 25.99 18.50 -1.82
N VAL A 19 24.92 17.87 -2.31
CA VAL A 19 24.73 17.57 -3.73
C VAL A 19 23.82 18.66 -4.26
N GLU A 20 24.33 19.50 -5.15
CA GLU A 20 23.52 20.55 -5.79
C GLU A 20 22.39 19.87 -6.57
N ALA A 21 21.16 19.99 -6.05
CA ALA A 21 20.01 19.34 -6.65
C ALA A 21 19.72 20.00 -8.01
N LYS A 22 19.81 19.21 -9.09
CA LYS A 22 19.53 19.68 -10.44
C LYS A 22 18.13 20.28 -10.52
N VAL A 23 18.05 21.52 -10.99
CA VAL A 23 16.79 22.27 -11.15
C VAL A 23 16.29 22.12 -12.58
N ILE A 24 14.97 21.95 -12.74
CA ILE A 24 14.29 21.93 -14.04
C ILE A 24 13.06 22.85 -14.01
N ASN A 25 12.60 23.25 -15.18
CA ASN A 25 11.40 24.06 -15.34
C ASN A 25 10.22 23.20 -15.78
N VAL A 26 9.07 23.39 -15.13
CA VAL A 26 7.83 22.63 -15.35
C VAL A 26 6.65 23.59 -15.50
N THR A 27 5.62 23.17 -16.23
CA THR A 27 4.44 24.00 -16.51
C THR A 27 3.17 23.35 -16.01
N VAL A 28 2.09 24.11 -15.91
CA VAL A 28 0.74 23.54 -15.73
C VAL A 28 0.22 23.06 -17.10
N PRO A 29 -0.28 21.82 -17.23
CA PRO A 29 -0.75 21.29 -18.51
C PRO A 29 -1.96 22.09 -19.04
N LYS A 30 -1.94 22.35 -20.36
CA LYS A 30 -3.01 23.08 -21.05
C LYS A 30 -4.30 22.27 -21.23
N TYR A 31 -4.19 20.94 -21.21
CA TYR A 31 -5.31 20.01 -21.32
C TYR A 31 -5.85 19.61 -19.95
N ASN A 32 -7.03 18.98 -19.92
CA ASN A 32 -7.61 18.46 -18.69
C ASN A 32 -6.85 17.22 -18.21
N VAL A 33 -6.74 17.07 -16.89
CA VAL A 33 -6.23 15.87 -16.25
C VAL A 33 -7.35 15.34 -15.37
N THR A 34 -7.91 14.20 -15.78
CA THR A 34 -9.04 13.57 -15.13
C THR A 34 -8.56 12.31 -14.42
N VAL A 35 -8.85 12.18 -13.14
CA VAL A 35 -8.43 11.07 -12.31
C VAL A 35 -9.62 10.53 -11.54
N ASN A 36 -9.89 9.22 -11.66
CA ASN A 36 -11.05 8.56 -11.04
C ASN A 36 -12.36 9.32 -11.33
N SER A 37 -12.54 9.73 -12.59
CA SER A 37 -13.69 10.52 -13.08
C SER A 37 -13.79 11.96 -12.57
N VAL A 38 -12.79 12.46 -11.85
CA VAL A 38 -12.73 13.85 -11.36
C VAL A 38 -11.69 14.64 -12.15
N VAL A 39 -12.10 15.75 -12.76
CA VAL A 39 -11.16 16.70 -13.38
C VAL A 39 -10.41 17.43 -12.26
N MET A 40 -9.08 17.33 -12.25
CA MET A 40 -8.28 18.03 -11.27
C MET A 40 -8.32 19.54 -11.51
N ASP A 41 -8.61 20.31 -10.46
CA ASP A 41 -8.38 21.74 -10.48
C ASP A 41 -6.88 22.03 -10.61
N LYS A 42 -6.54 22.90 -11.56
CA LYS A 42 -5.18 23.33 -11.88
C LYS A 42 -4.90 24.75 -11.39
N GLU A 43 -5.94 25.55 -11.18
CA GLU A 43 -5.84 26.97 -10.84
C GLU A 43 -5.75 27.14 -9.32
N LYS A 44 -6.68 26.58 -8.56
CA LYS A 44 -6.78 26.76 -7.09
C LYS A 44 -6.47 25.50 -6.29
N ASN A 45 -5.63 24.63 -6.85
CA ASN A 45 -5.11 23.46 -6.15
C ASN A 45 -3.64 23.68 -5.73
N LYS A 46 -3.33 23.53 -4.45
CA LYS A 46 -1.98 23.61 -3.89
C LYS A 46 -1.03 22.59 -4.52
N TYR A 47 -1.54 21.49 -5.06
CA TYR A 47 -0.75 20.48 -5.76
C TYR A 47 -1.40 20.18 -7.13
N PRO A 48 -1.28 21.09 -8.11
CA PRO A 48 -1.86 20.88 -9.43
C PRO A 48 -1.05 19.80 -10.18
N PRO A 49 -1.63 19.12 -11.19
CA PRO A 49 -0.80 18.37 -12.12
C PRO A 49 0.22 19.30 -12.80
N LEU A 50 1.43 18.79 -13.03
CA LEU A 50 2.51 19.52 -13.70
C LEU A 50 2.89 18.82 -15.01
N SER A 51 3.64 19.51 -15.87
CA SER A 51 4.06 19.00 -17.17
C SER A 51 5.53 19.27 -17.39
N TYR A 52 6.25 18.23 -17.82
CA TYR A 52 7.66 18.31 -18.21
C TYR A 52 7.92 17.35 -19.36
N ASN A 53 8.68 17.81 -20.36
CA ASN A 53 9.05 17.01 -21.54
C ASN A 53 7.84 16.31 -22.22
N GLY A 54 6.71 17.01 -22.29
CA GLY A 54 5.50 16.53 -22.96
C GLY A 54 4.63 15.55 -22.17
N ILE A 55 5.02 15.16 -20.94
CA ILE A 55 4.23 14.27 -20.10
C ILE A 55 3.68 14.99 -18.86
N THR A 56 2.52 14.53 -18.37
CA THR A 56 1.95 14.99 -17.10
C THR A 56 2.67 14.33 -15.94
N TYR A 57 2.78 15.05 -14.84
CA TYR A 57 3.31 14.62 -13.57
C TYR A 57 2.25 14.76 -12.50
N PHE A 58 2.05 13.69 -11.73
CA PHE A 58 1.00 13.60 -10.74
C PHE A 58 1.54 13.77 -9.30
N PRO A 59 0.91 14.59 -8.45
CA PRO A 59 1.35 14.81 -7.08
C PRO A 59 1.04 13.62 -6.16
N MET A 60 2.06 13.02 -5.57
CA MET A 60 1.90 11.94 -4.58
C MET A 60 1.73 12.48 -3.16
N THR A 61 0.67 13.26 -2.95
CA THR A 61 0.18 13.54 -1.59
C THR A 61 -0.41 12.26 -0.98
N TYR A 62 -0.56 12.22 0.35
CA TYR A 62 -1.23 11.10 1.01
C TYR A 62 -2.65 10.86 0.46
N ASP A 63 -3.47 11.91 0.36
CA ASP A 63 -4.86 11.76 -0.12
C ASP A 63 -4.93 11.37 -1.59
N ASN A 64 -4.05 11.91 -2.44
CA ASN A 64 -4.00 11.53 -3.85
C ASN A 64 -3.59 10.07 -4.01
N ALA A 65 -2.55 9.64 -3.32
CA ALA A 65 -2.12 8.25 -3.36
C ALA A 65 -3.17 7.31 -2.78
N MET A 66 -3.82 7.69 -1.67
CA MET A 66 -4.95 6.93 -1.13
C MET A 66 -6.11 6.86 -2.12
N ALA A 67 -6.40 7.94 -2.84
CA ALA A 67 -7.49 7.94 -3.82
C ALA A 67 -7.24 6.97 -4.99
N LEU A 68 -5.96 6.78 -5.30
CA LEU A 68 -5.44 5.83 -6.26
C LEU A 68 -5.31 4.42 -5.63
N GLY A 69 -5.30 4.28 -4.32
CA GLY A 69 -5.02 3.02 -3.65
C GLY A 69 -3.55 2.64 -3.76
N ILE A 70 -2.69 3.64 -3.65
CA ILE A 70 -1.24 3.52 -3.58
C ILE A 70 -0.87 3.80 -2.13
N LEU A 71 -0.22 2.82 -1.51
CA LEU A 71 0.40 2.95 -0.20
C LEU A 71 1.74 3.69 -0.38
N ILE A 72 1.91 4.77 0.37
CA ILE A 72 3.16 5.52 0.43
C ILE A 72 3.91 5.11 1.71
N ASN A 73 5.18 4.75 1.58
CA ASN A 73 6.07 4.55 2.71
C ASN A 73 7.44 5.16 2.45
N TRP A 74 7.96 5.93 3.41
CA TRP A 74 9.30 6.51 3.33
C TRP A 74 10.27 5.76 4.25
N ASN A 75 11.38 5.27 3.70
CA ASN A 75 12.46 4.69 4.48
C ASN A 75 13.59 5.72 4.65
N ASN A 76 13.74 6.24 5.88
CA ASN A 76 14.79 7.21 6.22
C ASN A 76 16.21 6.63 6.05
N ALA A 77 16.45 5.39 6.47
CA ALA A 77 17.77 4.78 6.44
C ALA A 77 18.26 4.54 5.01
N GLU A 78 17.36 4.06 4.14
CA GLU A 78 17.66 3.78 2.73
C GLU A 78 17.49 5.01 1.83
N ARG A 79 16.95 6.12 2.36
CA ARG A 79 16.54 7.30 1.56
C ARG A 79 15.74 6.86 0.33
N THR A 80 14.67 6.11 0.56
CA THR A 80 13.88 5.50 -0.50
C THR A 80 12.39 5.71 -0.24
N LEU A 81 11.68 6.18 -1.28
CA LEU A 81 10.23 6.26 -1.31
C LEU A 81 9.67 4.98 -1.94
N TYR A 82 8.83 4.29 -1.18
CA TYR A 82 8.11 3.10 -1.62
C TYR A 82 6.67 3.47 -1.96
N LEU A 83 6.23 3.04 -3.14
CA LEU A 83 4.90 3.25 -3.67
C LEU A 83 4.32 1.91 -4.11
N ASP A 84 3.42 1.37 -3.32
CA ASP A 84 2.86 0.05 -3.60
C ASP A 84 1.37 0.16 -3.89
N ARG A 85 0.92 -0.51 -4.94
CA ARG A 85 -0.51 -0.65 -5.22
C ARG A 85 -1.13 -1.47 -4.10
N GLY A 86 -1.86 -0.78 -3.24
CA GLY A 86 -2.62 -1.36 -2.15
C GLY A 86 -3.79 -2.20 -2.65
N ALA A 87 -4.21 -3.12 -1.80
CA ALA A 87 -5.04 -4.23 -2.22
C ALA A 87 -6.52 -3.88 -2.47
N GLY A 88 -7.05 -2.73 -2.02
CA GLY A 88 -8.52 -2.52 -2.08
C GLY A 88 -9.06 -1.10 -1.94
N PHE A 89 -8.33 -0.06 -2.31
CA PHE A 89 -8.89 1.30 -2.40
C PHE A 89 -8.42 2.04 -3.65
N GLY A 90 -8.65 1.50 -4.84
CA GLY A 90 -8.51 2.27 -6.08
C GLY A 90 -9.86 2.85 -6.50
N ASN A 91 -9.87 4.05 -7.09
CA ASN A 91 -11.06 4.72 -7.64
C ASN A 91 -11.88 5.57 -6.65
N ILE A 92 -11.26 6.12 -5.61
CA ILE A 92 -11.89 7.16 -4.79
C ILE A 92 -11.78 8.51 -5.53
N PRO A 93 -12.82 9.36 -5.53
CA PRO A 93 -12.73 10.71 -6.08
C PRO A 93 -11.57 11.51 -5.47
N ILE A 94 -10.73 12.11 -6.31
CA ILE A 94 -9.69 13.03 -5.85
C ILE A 94 -10.34 14.29 -5.30
N LYS A 95 -9.75 14.82 -4.21
CA LYS A 95 -10.14 16.09 -3.62
C LYS A 95 -9.06 17.15 -3.93
N PRO A 96 -9.45 18.37 -4.32
CA PRO A 96 -8.49 19.46 -4.46
C PRO A 96 -7.90 19.82 -3.09
N PHE A 97 -6.65 20.28 -3.09
CA PHE A 97 -6.07 20.94 -1.93
C PHE A 97 -6.23 22.43 -2.12
N ASP A 98 -7.25 23.04 -1.54
CA ASP A 98 -7.56 24.44 -1.84
C ASP A 98 -6.36 25.38 -1.58
N SER A 99 -6.16 26.31 -2.52
CA SER A 99 -5.17 27.37 -2.41
C SER A 99 -5.82 28.74 -2.58
N GLU A 100 -5.48 29.68 -1.69
CA GLU A 100 -5.96 31.06 -1.76
C GLU A 100 -5.41 31.81 -2.99
N LYS A 101 -4.26 31.35 -3.52
CA LYS A 101 -3.60 31.96 -4.67
C LYS A 101 -3.64 31.03 -5.86
N GLU A 102 -3.97 31.58 -7.03
CA GLU A 102 -3.90 30.84 -8.28
C GLU A 102 -2.48 30.40 -8.62
N ASN A 103 -2.37 29.22 -9.22
CA ASN A 103 -1.12 28.72 -9.73
C ASN A 103 -0.64 29.53 -10.93
N GLY A 104 0.66 29.82 -10.96
CA GLY A 104 1.34 30.33 -12.13
C GLY A 104 1.47 29.28 -13.23
N LYS A 105 1.94 29.72 -14.39
CA LYS A 105 2.08 28.86 -15.58
C LYS A 105 3.41 28.08 -15.62
N LEU A 106 4.41 28.53 -14.87
CA LEU A 106 5.79 28.03 -14.90
C LEU A 106 6.35 27.98 -13.48
N TYR A 107 7.06 26.89 -13.17
CA TYR A 107 7.75 26.69 -11.89
C TYR A 107 9.13 26.10 -12.11
N SER A 108 10.06 26.40 -11.20
CA SER A 108 11.34 25.71 -11.09
C SER A 108 11.26 24.69 -9.95
N VAL A 109 11.66 23.45 -10.22
CA VAL A 109 11.57 22.32 -9.28
C VAL A 109 12.90 21.60 -9.18
N LYS A 110 13.14 20.92 -8.07
CA LYS A 110 14.36 20.15 -7.82
C LYS A 110 14.12 18.68 -8.09
N ILE A 111 15.01 18.06 -8.87
CA ILE A 111 15.02 16.61 -9.06
C ILE A 111 15.29 15.94 -7.71
N ILE A 112 14.58 14.84 -7.45
CA ILE A 112 14.73 14.10 -6.18
C ILE A 112 16.16 13.53 -6.04
N PRO A 113 16.78 13.62 -4.86
CA PRO A 113 18.09 13.01 -4.58
C PRO A 113 17.93 11.64 -3.86
N PHE A 114 16.83 10.94 -4.09
CA PHE A 114 16.49 9.69 -3.40
C PHE A 114 15.87 8.68 -4.36
N ASP A 115 15.89 7.40 -3.97
CA ASP A 115 15.36 6.31 -4.79
C ASP A 115 13.84 6.23 -4.69
N VAL A 116 13.19 5.76 -5.76
CA VAL A 116 11.77 5.41 -5.77
C VAL A 116 11.58 3.98 -6.24
N VAL A 117 10.83 3.22 -5.46
CA VAL A 117 10.49 1.82 -5.72
C VAL A 117 8.99 1.72 -5.85
N ILE A 118 8.52 1.17 -6.98
CA ILE A 118 7.10 0.98 -7.28
C ILE A 118 6.82 -0.52 -7.30
N ASN A 119 5.88 -1.00 -6.47
CA ASN A 119 5.54 -2.42 -6.37
C ASN A 119 6.77 -3.34 -6.17
N GLY A 120 7.72 -2.91 -5.34
CA GLY A 120 8.98 -3.63 -5.11
C GLY A 120 10.03 -3.52 -6.23
N LYS A 121 9.75 -2.82 -7.33
CA LYS A 121 10.64 -2.66 -8.47
C LYS A 121 11.20 -1.23 -8.58
N LYS A 122 12.50 -1.10 -8.87
CA LYS A 122 13.12 0.20 -9.17
C LYS A 122 12.75 0.64 -10.60
N ILE A 123 12.49 1.93 -10.77
CA ILE A 123 12.21 2.54 -12.08
C ILE A 123 13.48 2.48 -12.96
N ASP A 124 13.32 2.26 -14.27
CA ASP A 124 14.43 2.21 -15.22
C ASP A 124 15.21 3.54 -15.22
N LYS A 125 16.54 3.46 -15.10
CA LYS A 125 17.43 4.64 -15.12
C LYS A 125 17.34 5.44 -16.42
N LYS A 126 17.11 4.80 -17.56
CA LYS A 126 16.90 5.47 -18.86
C LYS A 126 15.60 6.27 -18.86
N GLU A 127 14.54 5.71 -18.26
CA GLU A 127 13.28 6.43 -18.08
C GLU A 127 13.48 7.65 -17.17
N LEU A 128 14.15 7.48 -16.02
CA LEU A 128 14.47 8.58 -15.09
C LEU A 128 15.36 9.67 -15.71
N LYS A 129 16.21 9.35 -16.68
CA LYS A 129 16.97 10.35 -17.44
C LYS A 129 16.06 11.22 -18.31
N LYS A 130 15.03 10.63 -18.91
CA LYS A 130 14.08 11.32 -19.81
C LYS A 130 12.99 12.06 -19.02
N TYR A 131 12.53 11.44 -17.93
CA TYR A 131 11.41 11.86 -17.10
C TYR A 131 11.81 11.75 -15.61
N PRO A 132 12.68 12.66 -15.13
CA PRO A 132 13.12 12.64 -13.74
C PRO A 132 11.94 12.94 -12.82
N LEU A 133 11.91 12.30 -11.66
CA LEU A 133 11.02 12.68 -10.57
C LEU A 133 11.54 13.95 -9.90
N PHE A 134 10.64 14.76 -9.37
CA PHE A 134 10.99 16.02 -8.72
C PHE A 134 10.08 16.31 -7.53
N VAL A 135 10.53 17.23 -6.68
CA VAL A 135 9.73 17.76 -5.57
C VAL A 135 9.18 19.13 -5.93
N PHE A 136 7.89 19.32 -5.70
CA PHE A 136 7.24 20.63 -5.74
C PHE A 136 6.36 20.81 -4.50
N ARG A 137 6.59 21.91 -3.77
CA ARG A 137 5.90 22.21 -2.50
C ARG A 137 5.97 21.02 -1.51
N ASP A 138 7.16 20.43 -1.41
CA ASP A 138 7.49 19.28 -0.54
C ASP A 138 6.77 17.96 -0.87
N ILE A 139 6.15 17.87 -2.05
CA ILE A 139 5.50 16.67 -2.55
C ILE A 139 6.30 16.11 -3.73
N THR A 140 6.47 14.78 -3.75
CA THR A 140 7.07 14.08 -4.89
C THR A 140 6.07 13.97 -6.03
N TYR A 141 6.52 14.31 -7.24
CA TYR A 141 5.72 14.21 -8.45
C TYR A 141 6.21 13.05 -9.31
N LEU A 142 5.30 12.14 -9.64
CA LEU A 142 5.58 11.00 -10.51
C LEU A 142 5.28 11.33 -11.97
N PRO A 143 6.17 10.97 -12.91
CA PRO A 143 5.85 11.05 -14.32
C PRO A 143 4.73 10.06 -14.65
N MET A 144 3.68 10.53 -15.32
CA MET A 144 2.57 9.69 -15.79
C MET A 144 2.95 8.97 -17.09
N THR A 145 3.96 8.11 -17.01
CA THR A 145 4.37 7.24 -18.12
C THR A 145 3.52 5.97 -18.14
N TRP A 146 3.43 5.36 -19.32
CA TRP A 146 2.75 4.09 -19.51
C TRP A 146 3.35 2.99 -18.64
N SER A 147 4.69 2.89 -18.60
CA SER A 147 5.39 1.92 -17.76
C SER A 147 5.02 2.06 -16.29
N ILE A 148 4.98 3.28 -15.74
CA ILE A 148 4.67 3.45 -14.32
C ILE A 148 3.18 3.21 -14.02
N PHE A 149 2.28 3.87 -14.75
CA PHE A 149 0.86 3.87 -14.36
C PHE A 149 0.08 2.69 -14.94
N HIS A 150 0.34 2.30 -16.19
CA HIS A 150 -0.31 1.13 -16.79
C HIS A 150 0.38 -0.16 -16.37
N ASP A 151 1.67 -0.32 -16.69
CA ASP A 151 2.35 -1.61 -16.53
C ASP A 151 2.59 -1.96 -15.05
N GLU A 152 3.15 -1.04 -14.26
CA GLU A 152 3.48 -1.32 -12.86
C GLU A 152 2.28 -1.16 -11.92
N LEU A 153 1.46 -0.12 -12.09
CA LEU A 153 0.42 0.27 -11.14
C LEU A 153 -1.00 -0.21 -11.51
N ASP A 154 -1.21 -0.77 -12.71
CA ASP A 154 -2.48 -1.35 -13.16
C ASP A 154 -3.61 -0.29 -13.23
N TYR A 155 -3.38 0.77 -14.02
CA TYR A 155 -4.34 1.84 -14.30
C TYR A 155 -4.74 1.83 -15.77
N ASP A 156 -5.99 2.16 -16.01
CA ASP A 156 -6.46 2.57 -17.32
C ASP A 156 -5.99 3.99 -17.56
N VAL A 157 -5.12 4.17 -18.55
CA VAL A 157 -4.58 5.48 -18.94
C VAL A 157 -4.90 5.70 -20.41
N SER A 158 -5.47 6.87 -20.72
CA SER A 158 -5.72 7.29 -22.09
C SER A 158 -5.45 8.77 -22.25
N PHE A 159 -5.04 9.17 -23.45
CA PHE A 159 -4.88 10.56 -23.81
C PHE A 159 -5.48 10.83 -25.19
N ASN A 160 -6.26 11.90 -25.30
CA ASN A 160 -6.67 12.45 -26.59
C ASN A 160 -6.83 13.97 -26.51
N HIS A 161 -6.88 14.65 -27.66
CA HIS A 161 -6.94 16.11 -27.71
C HIS A 161 -8.24 16.72 -27.18
N LYS A 162 -9.32 15.94 -27.10
CA LYS A 162 -10.64 16.37 -26.64
C LYS A 162 -10.76 16.27 -25.13
N ASP A 163 -10.45 15.11 -24.57
CA ASP A 163 -10.67 14.79 -23.15
C ASP A 163 -9.42 15.07 -22.29
N GLY A 164 -8.27 15.28 -22.92
CA GLY A 164 -6.99 15.41 -22.24
C GLY A 164 -6.45 14.07 -21.75
N LEU A 165 -5.78 14.08 -20.61
CA LEU A 165 -5.30 12.87 -19.94
C LEU A 165 -6.41 12.35 -19.02
N VAL A 166 -6.81 11.10 -19.21
CA VAL A 166 -7.78 10.42 -18.35
C VAL A 166 -7.11 9.20 -17.75
N MET A 167 -7.18 9.11 -16.43
CA MET A 167 -6.68 7.99 -15.65
C MET A 167 -7.77 7.47 -14.73
N LYS A 168 -7.89 6.14 -14.66
CA LYS A 168 -8.77 5.46 -13.73
C LYS A 168 -8.02 4.30 -13.10
N ALA A 169 -8.03 4.24 -11.77
CA ALA A 169 -7.53 3.05 -11.10
C ALA A 169 -8.36 1.85 -11.55
N ALA A 170 -7.70 0.80 -12.05
CA ALA A 170 -8.40 -0.45 -12.29
C ALA A 170 -9.02 -0.89 -10.96
N LEU A 171 -10.31 -1.22 -11.00
CA LEU A 171 -10.96 -1.86 -9.87
C LEU A 171 -10.36 -3.26 -9.79
N ARG A 172 -9.35 -3.43 -8.93
CA ARG A 172 -9.02 -4.75 -8.44
C ARG A 172 -10.22 -5.21 -7.64
N HIS A 173 -11.09 -5.98 -8.28
CA HIS A 173 -12.16 -6.71 -7.62
C HIS A 173 -11.48 -7.67 -6.64
N MET A 174 -11.21 -7.18 -5.43
CA MET A 174 -10.98 -8.10 -4.34
C MET A 174 -12.36 -8.63 -3.97
N SER A 175 -12.66 -9.82 -4.49
CA SER A 175 -13.72 -10.62 -3.90
C SER A 175 -13.31 -10.81 -2.44
N PHE A 176 -13.98 -10.13 -1.51
CA PHE A 176 -14.01 -10.60 -0.14
C PHE A 176 -14.49 -12.04 -0.24
N PRO A 177 -13.73 -13.05 0.19
CA PRO A 177 -14.26 -14.39 0.23
C PRO A 177 -15.34 -14.38 1.31
N THR A 178 -16.59 -14.10 0.92
CA THR A 178 -17.75 -14.27 1.81
C THR A 178 -17.93 -15.75 2.16
N THR A 179 -17.43 -16.63 1.30
CA THR A 179 -17.33 -18.07 1.56
C THR A 179 -16.14 -18.37 2.49
N GLY A 180 -16.42 -18.95 3.65
CA GLY A 180 -15.39 -19.36 4.61
C GLY A 180 -14.94 -18.27 5.58
N MET A 181 -15.71 -17.19 5.74
CA MET A 181 -15.51 -16.28 6.87
C MET A 181 -16.07 -16.89 8.17
N GLU A 182 -15.31 -16.70 9.23
CA GLU A 182 -15.72 -17.00 10.60
C GLU A 182 -15.71 -15.71 11.42
N GLU A 183 -16.56 -15.67 12.46
CA GLU A 183 -16.68 -14.52 13.36
C GLU A 183 -16.35 -14.90 14.81
N ILE A 184 -15.68 -13.98 15.51
CA ILE A 184 -15.50 -14.01 16.96
C ILE A 184 -16.17 -12.77 17.53
N VAL A 185 -17.23 -12.96 18.31
CA VAL A 185 -17.91 -11.86 19.01
C VAL A 185 -17.20 -11.60 20.34
N PHE A 186 -17.00 -10.32 20.66
CA PHE A 186 -16.46 -9.87 21.95
C PHE A 186 -17.21 -8.65 22.45
N ASP A 187 -16.97 -8.25 23.70
CA ASP A 187 -17.61 -7.07 24.26
C ASP A 187 -17.14 -5.79 23.54
N GLY A 188 -18.05 -5.14 22.81
CA GLY A 188 -17.76 -3.93 22.03
C GLY A 188 -17.54 -4.15 20.52
N GLY A 189 -17.59 -5.38 20.01
CA GLY A 189 -17.43 -5.62 18.58
C GLY A 189 -17.38 -7.08 18.13
N ARG A 190 -16.89 -7.29 16.92
CA ARG A 190 -16.62 -8.60 16.34
C ARG A 190 -15.34 -8.60 15.53
N VAL A 191 -14.67 -9.74 15.48
CA VAL A 191 -13.59 -10.02 14.54
C VAL A 191 -14.13 -10.94 13.46
N SER A 192 -14.07 -10.53 12.20
CA SER A 192 -14.38 -11.37 11.04
C SER A 192 -13.07 -11.77 10.36
N TYR A 193 -12.90 -13.05 10.03
CA TYR A 193 -11.69 -13.50 9.37
C TYR A 193 -11.94 -14.66 8.40
N THR A 194 -11.09 -14.80 7.37
CA THR A 194 -11.20 -15.92 6.42
C THR A 194 -10.49 -17.16 6.97
N ALA A 195 -11.25 -18.20 7.30
CA ALA A 195 -10.72 -19.46 7.82
C ALA A 195 -10.27 -20.40 6.69
N GLY A 196 -9.14 -21.07 6.88
CA GLY A 196 -8.70 -22.18 6.01
C GLY A 196 -8.34 -21.77 4.58
N LYS A 197 -8.12 -20.47 4.34
CA LYS A 197 -7.69 -19.89 3.08
C LYS A 197 -6.37 -19.13 3.26
N PRO A 198 -5.62 -18.90 2.17
CA PRO A 198 -4.46 -18.03 2.19
C PRO A 198 -4.80 -16.62 2.73
N LEU A 199 -3.87 -16.03 3.48
CA LEU A 199 -4.01 -14.68 4.02
C LEU A 199 -4.18 -13.65 2.88
N SER A 200 -5.20 -12.79 2.96
CA SER A 200 -5.38 -11.64 2.07
C SER A 200 -5.34 -10.31 2.85
N ALA A 201 -5.20 -9.18 2.16
CA ALA A 201 -5.11 -7.85 2.77
C ALA A 201 -6.32 -7.45 3.65
N TYR A 202 -7.48 -8.09 3.43
CA TYR A 202 -8.72 -7.85 4.18
C TYR A 202 -9.27 -9.12 4.84
N SER A 203 -8.41 -10.11 5.06
CA SER A 203 -8.80 -11.40 5.65
C SER A 203 -9.00 -11.37 7.16
N ILE A 204 -8.74 -10.23 7.83
CA ILE A 204 -9.09 -10.00 9.24
C ILE A 204 -9.64 -8.58 9.35
N ILE A 205 -10.89 -8.47 9.77
CA ILE A 205 -11.60 -7.22 9.99
C ILE A 205 -12.05 -7.20 11.44
N ILE A 206 -11.77 -6.12 12.15
CA ILE A 206 -12.30 -5.87 13.48
C ILE A 206 -13.33 -4.75 13.35
N SER A 207 -14.60 -5.08 13.60
CA SER A 207 -15.70 -4.12 13.59
C SER A 207 -16.07 -3.76 15.02
N THR A 208 -15.96 -2.48 15.37
CA THR A 208 -16.38 -1.94 16.67
C THR A 208 -17.36 -0.79 16.48
N LYS A 209 -17.88 -0.23 17.58
CA LYS A 209 -18.73 0.98 17.52
C LYS A 209 -18.01 2.20 16.92
N SER A 210 -16.68 2.25 16.95
CA SER A 210 -15.89 3.37 16.41
C SER A 210 -15.53 3.21 14.93
N GLY A 211 -15.81 2.06 14.32
CA GLY A 211 -15.53 1.79 12.91
C GLY A 211 -14.94 0.40 12.67
N GLU A 212 -14.46 0.18 11.46
CA GLU A 212 -13.84 -1.08 11.03
C GLU A 212 -12.34 -0.91 10.82
N LEU A 213 -11.57 -1.92 11.23
CA LEU A 213 -10.13 -2.00 11.09
C LEU A 213 -9.77 -3.26 10.32
N SER A 214 -9.02 -3.14 9.23
CA SER A 214 -8.52 -4.27 8.46
C SER A 214 -7.05 -4.54 8.78
N LEU A 215 -6.72 -5.74 9.24
CA LEU A 215 -5.37 -6.10 9.69
C LEU A 215 -4.59 -6.96 8.68
N GLY A 216 -5.23 -7.43 7.60
CA GLY A 216 -4.61 -8.35 6.67
C GLY A 216 -3.40 -7.76 5.93
N GLU A 217 -3.43 -6.46 5.58
CA GLU A 217 -2.31 -5.75 4.98
C GLU A 217 -1.12 -5.67 5.93
N ASP A 218 -1.36 -5.34 7.21
CA ASP A 218 -0.31 -5.23 8.22
C ASP A 218 0.41 -6.57 8.42
N ILE A 219 -0.36 -7.66 8.50
CA ILE A 219 0.20 -9.02 8.58
C ILE A 219 0.99 -9.33 7.31
N ARG A 220 0.42 -9.05 6.12
CA ARG A 220 1.10 -9.33 4.85
C ARG A 220 2.41 -8.57 4.74
N SER A 221 2.39 -7.26 5.02
CA SER A 221 3.56 -6.40 4.96
C SER A 221 4.65 -6.82 5.94
N LYS A 222 4.27 -7.40 7.08
CA LYS A 222 5.21 -7.90 8.08
C LYS A 222 5.93 -9.19 7.65
N TYR A 223 5.19 -10.20 7.16
CA TYR A 223 5.78 -11.51 6.84
C TYR A 223 6.20 -11.66 5.38
N PHE A 224 5.64 -10.85 4.48
CA PHE A 224 5.77 -10.99 3.04
C PHE A 224 6.04 -9.65 2.36
N LYS A 225 6.90 -8.83 2.97
CA LYS A 225 7.22 -7.45 2.55
C LYS A 225 7.56 -7.33 1.05
N ASN A 226 8.20 -8.36 0.49
CA ASN A 226 8.65 -8.42 -0.91
C ASN A 226 7.69 -9.16 -1.86
N PHE A 227 6.53 -9.62 -1.37
CA PHE A 227 5.60 -10.47 -2.13
C PHE A 227 4.17 -9.87 -2.15
N ARG A 228 4.09 -8.54 -2.30
CA ARG A 228 2.86 -7.78 -2.06
C ARG A 228 1.71 -8.05 -3.04
N ASN A 229 2.00 -8.59 -4.24
CA ASN A 229 1.01 -8.94 -5.29
C ASN A 229 0.65 -10.43 -5.33
N PHE A 230 1.06 -11.22 -4.34
CA PHE A 230 0.89 -12.67 -4.32
C PHE A 230 0.00 -13.08 -3.14
N GLN A 231 -0.70 -14.23 -3.25
CA GLN A 231 -1.42 -14.82 -2.11
C GLN A 231 -0.41 -15.50 -1.18
N PRO A 232 0.05 -14.86 -0.10
CA PRO A 232 1.13 -15.37 0.73
C PRO A 232 0.90 -16.82 1.16
N PRO A 233 1.95 -17.64 1.26
CA PRO A 233 1.84 -19.06 1.60
C PRO A 233 1.61 -19.22 3.11
N GLY A 234 0.50 -18.69 3.63
CA GLY A 234 0.14 -18.75 5.04
C GLY A 234 -1.36 -18.81 5.25
N VAL A 235 -1.77 -19.54 6.27
CA VAL A 235 -3.17 -19.84 6.56
C VAL A 235 -3.50 -19.32 7.97
N LEU A 236 -4.49 -18.43 8.04
CA LEU A 236 -5.01 -17.93 9.32
C LEU A 236 -5.93 -18.96 9.96
N GLY A 237 -5.84 -19.05 11.29
CA GLY A 237 -6.62 -20.00 12.09
C GLY A 237 -6.11 -21.45 11.98
N TYR A 238 -4.89 -21.64 11.45
CA TYR A 238 -4.27 -22.95 11.28
C TYR A 238 -2.77 -22.87 11.57
N TYR A 239 -2.21 -23.97 12.07
CA TYR A 239 -0.78 -24.24 12.03
C TYR A 239 -0.44 -25.15 10.86
N LEU A 240 0.78 -25.04 10.34
CA LEU A 240 1.31 -25.90 9.30
C LEU A 240 2.25 -26.95 9.89
N LEU A 241 2.08 -28.20 9.48
CA LEU A 241 3.04 -29.28 9.72
C LEU A 241 4.11 -29.33 8.62
N ASN A 242 3.66 -29.07 7.41
CA ASN A 242 4.41 -28.76 6.19
C ASN A 242 3.50 -27.86 5.31
N PRO A 243 3.97 -27.33 4.17
CA PRO A 243 3.17 -26.39 3.37
C PRO A 243 1.81 -26.94 2.92
N ASP A 244 1.69 -28.25 2.71
CA ASP A 244 0.47 -28.89 2.21
C ASP A 244 -0.44 -29.44 3.33
N LYS A 245 0.11 -29.64 4.54
CA LYS A 245 -0.59 -30.24 5.67
C LYS A 245 -0.74 -29.24 6.80
N ARG A 246 -2.01 -28.94 7.12
CA ARG A 246 -2.41 -27.98 8.13
C ARG A 246 -3.25 -28.60 9.23
N VAL A 247 -3.29 -27.92 10.36
CA VAL A 247 -4.05 -28.30 11.54
C VAL A 247 -4.77 -27.08 12.08
N GLU A 248 -6.06 -27.21 12.35
CA GLU A 248 -6.92 -26.11 12.78
C GLU A 248 -6.53 -25.62 14.17
N ALA A 249 -6.35 -24.32 14.31
CA ALA A 249 -6.06 -23.63 15.55
C ALA A 249 -6.89 -22.33 15.57
N LYS A 250 -8.10 -22.41 16.14
CA LYS A 250 -9.05 -21.30 16.04
C LYS A 250 -8.54 -20.05 16.78
N PRO A 251 -8.66 -18.86 16.18
CA PRO A 251 -8.42 -17.62 16.87
C PRO A 251 -9.42 -17.41 18.00
N TYR A 252 -9.03 -16.61 18.98
CA TYR A 252 -9.89 -16.27 20.11
C TYR A 252 -9.53 -14.90 20.69
N VAL A 253 -10.47 -14.29 21.39
CA VAL A 253 -10.28 -13.03 22.11
C VAL A 253 -10.26 -13.31 23.60
N LYS A 254 -9.26 -12.77 24.32
CA LYS A 254 -9.19 -12.79 25.79
C LYS A 254 -8.93 -11.37 26.29
N GLY A 255 -9.88 -10.81 27.03
CA GLY A 255 -9.88 -9.39 27.35
C GLY A 255 -9.93 -8.55 26.08
N TYR A 256 -8.96 -7.64 25.89
CA TYR A 256 -8.86 -6.81 24.69
C TYR A 256 -7.84 -7.32 23.66
N ILE A 257 -7.40 -8.58 23.79
CA ILE A 257 -6.35 -9.14 22.94
C ILE A 257 -6.95 -10.25 22.06
N LEU A 258 -6.83 -10.08 20.74
CA LEU A 258 -7.02 -11.11 19.75
C LEU A 258 -5.75 -11.95 19.66
N TYR A 259 -5.89 -13.25 19.85
CA TYR A 259 -4.86 -14.26 19.60
C TYR A 259 -5.20 -14.93 18.28
N MET A 260 -4.35 -14.73 17.27
CA MET A 260 -4.56 -15.16 15.90
C MET A 260 -3.47 -16.16 15.49
N PRO A 261 -3.76 -17.47 15.53
CA PRO A 261 -2.87 -18.49 15.00
C PRO A 261 -2.61 -18.29 13.52
N PHE A 262 -1.34 -18.35 13.13
CA PHE A 262 -0.90 -18.14 11.77
C PHE A 262 0.29 -19.06 11.44
N GLY A 263 0.06 -20.00 10.53
CA GLY A 263 1.09 -20.87 9.99
C GLY A 263 1.44 -20.48 8.56
N TYR A 264 2.73 -20.43 8.22
CA TYR A 264 3.20 -20.04 6.88
C TYR A 264 4.46 -20.79 6.44
N ALA A 265 4.62 -20.97 5.12
CA ALA A 265 5.86 -21.47 4.53
C ALA A 265 6.93 -20.38 4.59
N SER A 266 8.11 -20.74 5.09
CA SER A 266 9.17 -19.76 5.36
C SER A 266 10.29 -19.74 4.33
N ASP A 267 10.22 -20.61 3.32
CA ASP A 267 11.29 -20.78 2.33
C ASP A 267 10.73 -21.03 0.92
N PHE A 268 10.56 -19.94 0.19
CA PHE A 268 9.97 -19.92 -1.14
C PHE A 268 10.53 -18.77 -1.96
N ASN A 269 10.42 -18.90 -3.27
CA ASN A 269 10.70 -17.85 -4.25
C ASN A 269 9.43 -17.47 -4.99
N VAL A 270 9.40 -16.24 -5.47
CA VAL A 270 8.37 -15.76 -6.41
C VAL A 270 9.08 -15.33 -7.69
N SER A 271 8.51 -15.69 -8.83
CA SER A 271 9.03 -15.28 -10.14
C SER A 271 9.10 -13.75 -10.24
N SER A 272 9.99 -13.24 -11.11
CA SER A 272 10.23 -11.80 -11.27
C SER A 272 9.01 -11.00 -11.74
N ASP A 273 8.05 -11.66 -12.37
CA ASP A 273 6.75 -11.11 -12.78
C ASP A 273 5.67 -11.22 -11.68
N GLY A 274 6.01 -11.82 -10.52
CA GLY A 274 5.10 -12.00 -9.40
C GLY A 274 4.07 -13.13 -9.57
N GLY A 275 4.06 -13.83 -10.73
CA GLY A 275 2.98 -14.72 -11.12
C GLY A 275 3.07 -16.15 -10.59
N ILE A 276 4.27 -16.63 -10.22
CA ILE A 276 4.51 -18.03 -9.84
C ILE A 276 5.26 -18.08 -8.51
N LEU A 277 4.68 -18.75 -7.52
CA LEU A 277 5.39 -19.16 -6.30
C LEU A 277 5.98 -20.55 -6.48
N THR A 278 7.25 -20.69 -6.07
CA THR A 278 7.94 -21.98 -5.97
C THR A 278 8.42 -22.16 -4.53
N LEU A 279 7.98 -23.24 -3.87
CA LEU A 279 8.50 -23.63 -2.57
C LEU A 279 9.92 -24.17 -2.75
N ASN A 280 10.89 -23.60 -2.03
CA ASN A 280 12.28 -24.09 -2.08
C ASN A 280 12.49 -25.26 -1.10
N SER A 281 11.68 -25.31 -0.05
CA SER A 281 11.68 -26.41 0.90
C SER A 281 10.34 -26.54 1.63
N ASN A 282 10.19 -27.61 2.41
CA ASN A 282 9.01 -27.87 3.25
C ASN A 282 9.08 -27.17 4.61
N LYS A 283 9.92 -26.13 4.76
CA LYS A 283 10.05 -25.38 6.01
C LYS A 283 8.84 -24.48 6.22
N VAL A 284 8.29 -24.55 7.42
CA VAL A 284 7.15 -23.77 7.87
C VAL A 284 7.45 -23.12 9.22
N ARG A 285 6.83 -21.97 9.48
CA ARG A 285 6.80 -21.32 10.79
C ARG A 285 5.37 -21.15 11.25
N ASN A 286 5.17 -21.31 12.54
CA ASN A 286 3.88 -21.17 13.20
C ASN A 286 4.00 -20.15 14.32
N VAL A 287 3.10 -19.18 14.33
CA VAL A 287 3.09 -18.11 15.34
C VAL A 287 1.67 -17.86 15.83
N ILE A 288 1.56 -17.28 17.02
CA ILE A 288 0.32 -16.66 17.51
C ILE A 288 0.52 -15.15 17.47
N LEU A 289 -0.21 -14.48 16.58
CA LEU A 289 -0.20 -13.03 16.50
C LEU A 289 -1.12 -12.45 17.56
N LYS A 290 -0.71 -11.34 18.20
CA LYS A 290 -1.47 -10.66 19.23
C LYS A 290 -1.83 -9.25 18.76
N TYR A 291 -3.11 -8.93 18.76
CA TYR A 291 -3.62 -7.61 18.37
C TYR A 291 -4.56 -7.05 19.44
N ASN A 292 -4.51 -5.75 19.66
CA ASN A 292 -5.52 -5.06 20.45
C ASN A 292 -6.80 -4.92 19.63
N VAL A 293 -7.92 -5.46 20.09
CA VAL A 293 -9.18 -5.43 19.31
C VAL A 293 -9.85 -4.06 19.26
N ASN A 294 -9.51 -3.15 20.17
CA ASN A 294 -10.08 -1.81 20.16
C ASN A 294 -9.33 -0.86 19.21
N THR A 295 -8.02 -1.05 19.07
CA THR A 295 -7.15 -0.14 18.29
C THR A 295 -6.55 -0.75 17.05
N GLY A 296 -6.61 -2.07 16.89
CA GLY A 296 -5.90 -2.82 15.84
C GLY A 296 -4.39 -2.88 16.04
N ALA A 297 -3.85 -2.35 17.15
CA ALA A 297 -2.41 -2.29 17.38
C ALA A 297 -1.81 -3.69 17.54
N PHE A 298 -0.69 -3.95 16.86
CA PHE A 298 0.09 -5.18 17.05
C PHE A 298 0.78 -5.15 18.42
N ILE A 299 0.54 -6.18 19.23
CA ILE A 299 1.05 -6.32 20.60
C ILE A 299 2.31 -7.18 20.62
N GLY A 300 2.35 -8.25 19.82
CA GLY A 300 3.46 -9.20 19.82
C GLY A 300 3.13 -10.50 19.11
N GLU A 301 4.12 -11.37 18.99
CA GLU A 301 3.95 -12.73 18.47
C GLU A 301 4.68 -13.73 19.38
N ASP A 302 4.13 -14.93 19.49
CA ASP A 302 4.83 -16.06 20.08
C ASP A 302 5.03 -17.14 19.03
N GLU A 303 6.23 -17.70 18.93
CA GLU A 303 6.50 -18.84 18.05
C GLU A 303 5.98 -20.15 18.67
N VAL A 304 5.34 -20.97 17.85
CA VAL A 304 4.81 -22.27 18.25
C VAL A 304 5.68 -23.35 17.64
N GLY A 305 6.46 -24.03 18.49
CA GLY A 305 7.37 -25.09 18.08
C GLY A 305 6.65 -26.23 17.34
N LYS A 306 7.31 -26.80 16.33
CA LYS A 306 6.76 -27.89 15.52
C LYS A 306 6.35 -29.10 16.35
N ASP A 307 7.11 -29.42 17.41
CA ASP A 307 6.76 -30.50 18.34
C ASP A 307 5.50 -30.21 19.13
N THR A 308 5.26 -28.95 19.50
CA THR A 308 4.02 -28.52 20.14
C THR A 308 2.84 -28.68 19.18
N VAL A 309 2.98 -28.24 17.92
CA VAL A 309 1.94 -28.43 16.89
C VAL A 309 1.67 -29.94 16.66
N ASN A 310 2.72 -30.75 16.60
CA ASN A 310 2.60 -32.21 16.46
C ASN A 310 1.94 -32.87 17.69
N LYS A 311 2.24 -32.41 18.92
CA LYS A 311 1.70 -32.99 20.16
C LYS A 311 0.24 -32.64 20.39
N ILE A 312 -0.19 -31.44 20.02
CA ILE A 312 -1.58 -31.02 20.20
C ILE A 312 -2.53 -31.83 19.29
N TYR A 313 -2.03 -32.45 18.22
CA TYR A 313 -2.88 -33.06 17.18
C TYR A 313 -2.39 -34.40 16.59
N LYS A 314 -1.46 -35.10 17.25
CA LYS A 314 -1.32 -36.55 17.06
C LYS A 314 -2.45 -37.25 17.85
N ASN A 315 -3.63 -37.28 17.26
CA ASN A 315 -4.66 -38.30 17.43
C ASN A 315 -5.27 -38.57 16.05
#